data_AF-A0A0D6L9F0-F1
#
_entry.id   AF-A0A0D6L9F0-F1
#
_cell.length_a   1.000
_cell.length_b   1.000
_cell.length_c   1.000
_cell.angle_alpha   90.00
_cell.angle_beta   90.00
_cell.angle_gamma   90.00
#
_symmetry.space_group_name_H-M   'P 1'
#
loop_
_entity.id
_entity.type
_entity.pdbx_description
1 polymer ?
#
loop_
_entity_poly.entity_id
_entity_poly.type
_entity_poly.pdbx_seq_one_letter_code
_entity_poly.pdbx_strand_id
1 'polypeptide(L)'
;MTADNRPQTCSVGLNSCAAGFWCHIGANQQTTVCCPGRVEGQAICQQPLALGSGDAALPRWYYDPQSMRCVQFFYRGRYGNQNNFLSQQECEQACPGVCPFY
;
A
#
# COMPACT_ATOMS: atom_id res chain seq x y z
N MET A 1 -17.70 -4.73 5.74
CA MET A 1 -18.13 -6.09 6.12
C MET A 1 -19.37 -6.40 5.29
N THR A 2 -19.31 -7.34 4.36
CA THR A 2 -20.55 -7.91 3.80
C THR A 2 -21.09 -8.97 4.77
N ALA A 3 -22.39 -9.24 4.66
CA ALA A 3 -23.18 -10.06 5.58
C ALA A 3 -22.68 -11.52 5.79
N ASP A 4 -21.65 -11.97 5.07
CA ASP A 4 -21.18 -13.37 5.06
C ASP A 4 -19.76 -13.59 5.62
N ASN A 5 -19.19 -12.61 6.34
CA ASN A 5 -17.86 -12.74 6.97
C ASN A 5 -16.69 -13.07 6.00
N ARG A 6 -16.89 -12.87 4.69
CA ARG A 6 -15.85 -13.03 3.65
C ARG A 6 -15.13 -11.69 3.42
N PRO A 7 -13.79 -11.69 3.24
CA PRO A 7 -13.06 -10.47 2.91
C PRO A 7 -13.56 -9.90 1.58
N GLN A 8 -13.93 -8.62 1.59
CA GLN A 8 -14.31 -7.91 0.38
C GLN A 8 -13.07 -7.77 -0.52
N THR A 9 -13.13 -8.29 -1.73
CA THR A 9 -12.07 -8.11 -2.73
C THR A 9 -12.18 -6.71 -3.35
N CYS A 10 -11.05 -6.15 -3.72
CA CYS A 10 -10.98 -4.88 -4.42
C CYS A 10 -10.10 -5.01 -5.67
N SER A 11 -10.13 -4.01 -6.54
CA SER A 11 -9.41 -4.03 -7.81
C SER A 11 -8.35 -2.94 -7.87
N VAL A 12 -7.26 -3.21 -8.57
CA VAL A 12 -6.22 -2.21 -8.86
C VAL A 12 -6.86 -1.07 -9.66
N GLY A 13 -6.74 0.16 -9.17
CA GLY A 13 -7.25 1.37 -9.83
C GLY A 13 -8.66 1.82 -9.42
N LEU A 14 -9.43 1.02 -8.66
CA LEU A 14 -10.71 1.43 -8.11
C LEU A 14 -10.81 1.02 -6.64
N ASN A 15 -10.80 1.99 -5.72
CA ASN A 15 -11.03 1.72 -4.31
C ASN A 15 -12.53 1.46 -4.07
N SER A 16 -12.98 0.23 -4.33
CA SER A 16 -14.34 -0.24 -4.06
C SER A 16 -14.61 -0.53 -2.59
N CYS A 17 -13.66 -0.23 -1.70
CA CYS A 17 -13.78 -0.49 -0.28
C CYS A 17 -14.67 0.54 0.42
N ALA A 18 -15.37 0.11 1.47
CA ALA A 18 -16.18 0.98 2.32
C ALA A 18 -15.32 2.05 3.03
N ALA A 19 -15.98 3.11 3.53
CA ALA A 19 -15.32 4.16 4.31
C ALA A 19 -14.49 3.58 5.47
N GLY A 20 -13.26 4.08 5.64
CA GLY A 20 -12.30 3.57 6.63
C GLY A 20 -11.53 2.31 6.22
N PHE A 21 -11.82 1.75 5.05
CA PHE A 21 -11.08 0.64 4.46
C PHE A 21 -10.25 1.09 3.25
N TRP A 22 -9.12 0.45 3.03
CA TRP A 22 -8.25 0.67 1.89
C TRP A 22 -8.05 -0.63 1.12
N CYS A 23 -7.78 -0.51 -0.18
CA CYS A 23 -7.56 -1.66 -1.04
C CYS A 23 -6.12 -2.15 -0.92
N HIS A 24 -5.92 -3.27 -0.24
CA HIS A 24 -4.65 -3.95 -0.17
C HIS A 24 -4.44 -4.80 -1.41
N ILE A 25 -3.35 -4.56 -2.16
CA ILE A 25 -3.00 -5.32 -3.37
C ILE A 25 -2.01 -6.43 -3.03
N GLY A 26 -2.46 -7.68 -3.11
CA GLY A 26 -1.66 -8.87 -2.82
C GLY A 26 -0.96 -9.47 -4.05
N ALA A 27 -0.66 -10.76 -3.98
CA ALA A 27 -0.04 -11.54 -5.07
C ALA A 27 -1.06 -12.01 -6.12
N ASN A 28 -2.32 -12.14 -5.73
CA ASN A 28 -3.42 -12.65 -6.55
C ASN A 28 -4.76 -12.08 -6.06
N GLN A 29 -5.85 -12.36 -6.79
CA GLN A 29 -7.20 -11.86 -6.45
C GLN A 29 -7.67 -12.25 -5.04
N GLN A 30 -7.20 -13.38 -4.49
CA GLN A 30 -7.57 -13.82 -3.13
C GLN A 30 -6.86 -13.03 -2.03
N THR A 31 -5.70 -12.45 -2.35
CA THR A 31 -4.89 -11.64 -1.42
C THR A 31 -5.07 -10.15 -1.67
N THR A 32 -5.86 -9.77 -2.69
CA THR A 32 -6.27 -8.40 -2.97
C THR A 32 -7.62 -8.09 -2.32
N VAL A 33 -7.60 -7.43 -1.18
CA VAL A 33 -8.76 -7.31 -0.27
C VAL A 33 -8.85 -5.94 0.40
N CYS A 34 -10.03 -5.59 0.89
CA CYS A 34 -10.24 -4.38 1.68
C CYS A 34 -9.78 -4.56 3.12
N CYS A 35 -8.76 -3.83 3.54
CA CYS A 35 -8.23 -3.82 4.89
C CYS A 35 -8.73 -2.60 5.68
N PRO A 36 -9.07 -2.73 6.97
CA PRO A 36 -9.45 -1.60 7.80
C PRO A 36 -8.23 -0.71 8.11
N GLY A 37 -8.49 0.47 8.67
CA GLY A 37 -7.43 1.38 9.12
C GLY A 37 -6.86 2.23 8.00
N ARG A 38 -7.73 2.69 7.09
CA ARG A 38 -7.33 3.61 6.02
C ARG A 38 -6.70 4.87 6.60
N VAL A 39 -5.48 5.17 6.18
CA VAL A 39 -4.78 6.44 6.40
C VAL A 39 -4.80 7.29 5.12
N GLU A 40 -4.69 8.61 5.24
CA GLU A 40 -4.78 9.54 4.12
C GLU A 40 -3.57 10.48 4.06
N GLY A 41 -3.28 11.00 2.86
CA GLY A 41 -2.24 11.99 2.62
C GLY A 41 -0.85 11.57 3.12
N GLN A 42 -0.14 12.51 3.73
CA GLN A 42 1.23 12.34 4.24
C GLN A 42 1.38 11.22 5.28
N ALA A 43 0.30 10.83 5.98
CA ALA A 43 0.35 9.74 6.95
C ALA A 43 0.66 8.38 6.31
N ILE A 44 0.39 8.21 5.02
CA ILE A 44 0.79 7.02 4.25
C ILE A 44 2.32 6.91 4.25
N CYS A 45 3.01 8.01 3.94
CA CYS A 45 4.47 8.08 3.78
C CYS A 45 5.24 7.90 5.10
N GLN A 46 4.55 8.00 6.24
CA GLN A 46 5.12 7.80 7.57
C GLN A 46 4.98 6.36 8.07
N GLN A 47 4.19 5.51 7.37
CA GLN A 47 4.08 4.11 7.76
C GLN A 47 5.41 3.40 7.52
N PRO A 48 5.80 2.45 8.38
CA PRO A 48 7.08 1.75 8.27
C PRO A 48 7.11 0.81 7.06
N LEU A 49 8.31 0.40 6.64
CA LEU A 49 8.47 -0.65 5.64
C LEU A 49 7.79 -1.94 6.10
N ALA A 50 6.80 -2.42 5.34
CA ALA A 50 6.08 -3.64 5.64
C ALA A 50 6.35 -4.72 4.59
N LEU A 51 7.30 -5.62 4.89
CA LEU A 51 7.59 -6.78 4.04
C LEU A 51 6.39 -7.72 3.91
N GLY A 52 5.50 -7.73 4.90
CA GLY A 52 4.36 -8.63 4.97
C GLY A 52 4.74 -10.07 5.28
N SER A 53 3.84 -11.00 4.96
CA SER A 53 4.06 -12.44 5.07
C SER A 53 3.52 -13.19 3.84
N GLY A 54 3.96 -14.44 3.70
CA GLY A 54 3.73 -15.27 2.52
C GLY A 54 5.02 -15.58 1.75
N ASP A 55 4.85 -16.28 0.64
CA ASP A 55 5.94 -16.83 -0.19
C ASP A 55 6.13 -16.09 -1.51
N ALA A 56 5.37 -15.01 -1.74
CA ALA A 56 5.52 -14.18 -2.94
C ALA A 56 6.75 -13.27 -2.82
N ALA A 57 7.32 -12.90 -3.96
CA ALA A 57 8.38 -11.90 -4.06
C ALA A 57 7.92 -10.80 -5.03
N LEU A 58 7.02 -9.94 -4.58
CA LEU A 58 6.40 -8.92 -5.43
C LEU A 58 7.26 -7.63 -5.38
N PRO A 59 7.78 -7.14 -6.51
CA PRO A 59 8.47 -5.85 -6.54
C PRO A 59 7.45 -4.74 -6.24
N ARG A 60 7.75 -3.93 -5.22
CA ARG A 60 6.92 -2.80 -4.76
C ARG A 60 7.80 -1.62 -4.41
N TRP A 61 7.18 -0.45 -4.30
CA TRP A 61 7.82 0.79 -3.92
C TRP A 61 7.33 1.23 -2.55
N TYR A 62 8.25 1.71 -1.72
CA TYR A 62 8.00 2.22 -0.38
C TYR A 62 8.69 3.58 -0.26
N TYR A 63 8.03 4.55 0.35
CA TYR A 63 8.66 5.82 0.67
C TYR A 63 9.48 5.67 1.95
N ASP A 64 10.80 5.83 1.83
CA ASP A 64 11.72 5.87 2.97
C ASP A 64 11.86 7.31 3.49
N PRO A 65 11.34 7.62 4.69
CA PRO A 65 11.45 8.96 5.27
C PRO A 65 12.88 9.32 5.68
N GLN A 66 13.79 8.34 5.83
CA GLN A 66 15.18 8.63 6.18
C GLN A 66 15.96 9.19 4.98
N SER A 67 15.83 8.54 3.82
CA SER A 67 16.43 9.03 2.57
C SER A 67 15.56 10.02 1.80
N MET A 68 14.31 10.22 2.23
CA MET A 68 13.28 11.03 1.59
C MET A 68 13.01 10.61 0.14
N ARG A 69 13.06 9.30 -0.14
CA ARG A 69 12.98 8.74 -1.49
C ARG A 69 12.10 7.50 -1.53
N CYS A 70 11.50 7.27 -2.70
CA CYS A 70 10.87 6.00 -3.01
C CYS A 70 11.92 4.95 -3.34
N VAL A 71 11.94 3.88 -2.56
CA VAL A 71 12.87 2.75 -2.72
C VAL A 71 12.10 1.48 -3.04
N GLN A 72 12.68 0.65 -3.91
CA GLN A 72 12.11 -0.64 -4.25
C GLN A 72 12.37 -1.66 -3.14
N PHE A 73 11.38 -2.51 -2.85
CA PHE A 73 11.49 -3.65 -1.94
C PHE A 73 10.68 -4.84 -2.45
N PHE A 74 10.88 -6.01 -1.83
CA PHE A 74 10.11 -7.22 -2.12
C PHE A 74 9.03 -7.45 -1.07
N TYR A 75 7.77 -7.37 -1.51
CA TYR A 75 6.60 -7.59 -0.69
C TYR A 75 6.12 -9.04 -0.76
N ARG A 76 5.79 -9.64 0.39
CA ARG A 76 5.41 -11.05 0.52
C ARG A 76 3.95 -11.38 0.19
N GLY A 77 3.14 -10.35 -0.06
CA GLY A 77 1.79 -10.50 -0.60
C GLY A 77 0.65 -10.46 0.41
N ARG A 78 0.91 -10.49 1.73
CA ARG A 78 -0.10 -10.34 2.79
C ARG A 78 0.42 -9.48 3.96
N TYR A 79 -0.48 -8.84 4.70
CA TYR A 79 -0.18 -8.05 5.92
C TYR A 79 0.79 -6.87 5.73
N GLY A 80 0.65 -6.15 4.61
CA GLY A 80 1.34 -4.87 4.36
C GLY A 80 0.59 -3.67 4.94
N ASN A 81 1.04 -2.48 4.59
CA ASN A 81 0.36 -1.21 4.86
C ASN A 81 0.24 -0.39 3.56
N GLN A 82 -0.25 0.85 3.63
CA GLN A 82 -0.48 1.69 2.46
C GLN A 82 0.78 2.32 1.88
N ASN A 83 1.91 2.28 2.61
CA ASN A 83 3.22 2.67 2.09
C ASN A 83 3.81 1.53 1.23
N ASN A 84 3.05 1.15 0.21
CA ASN A 84 3.34 0.03 -0.67
C ASN A 84 2.66 0.31 -2.01
N PHE A 85 3.44 0.79 -2.97
CA PHE A 85 2.99 1.27 -4.27
C PHE A 85 3.42 0.29 -5.37
N LEU A 86 2.64 0.22 -6.47
CA LEU A 86 2.93 -0.67 -7.59
C LEU A 86 4.05 -0.12 -8.48
N SER A 87 4.20 1.20 -8.53
CA SER A 87 5.22 1.88 -9.33
C SER A 87 5.95 2.98 -8.54
N GLN A 88 7.15 3.32 -8.99
CA GLN A 88 7.92 4.43 -8.45
C GLN A 88 7.13 5.75 -8.56
N GLN A 89 6.51 5.97 -9.71
CA GLN A 89 5.73 7.17 -10.00
C GLN A 89 4.55 7.32 -9.02
N GLU A 90 3.80 6.24 -8.74
CA GLU A 90 2.72 6.27 -7.75
C GLU A 90 3.24 6.66 -6.36
N CYS A 91 4.39 6.10 -5.97
CA CYS A 91 5.03 6.43 -4.69
C CYS A 91 5.44 7.90 -4.64
N GLU A 92 6.10 8.43 -5.67
CA GLU A 92 6.58 9.82 -5.71
C GLU A 92 5.42 10.82 -5.79
N GLN A 93 4.31 10.46 -6.43
CA GLN A 93 3.09 11.28 -6.46
C GLN A 93 2.38 11.29 -5.10
N ALA A 94 2.31 10.14 -4.41
CA ALA A 94 1.69 10.04 -3.09
C ALA A 94 2.56 10.69 -2.00
N CYS A 95 3.86 10.54 -2.12
CA CYS A 95 4.88 10.96 -1.17
C CYS A 95 5.91 11.85 -1.86
N PRO A 96 5.53 13.09 -2.26
CA PRO A 96 6.46 14.01 -2.86
C PRO A 96 7.61 14.27 -1.88
N GLY A 97 8.83 14.03 -2.35
CA GLY A 97 10.03 14.40 -1.62
C GLY A 97 10.04 15.89 -1.31
N VAL A 98 10.88 16.29 -0.35
CA VAL A 98 11.04 17.70 0.01
C VAL A 98 11.45 18.49 -1.24
N CYS A 99 10.65 19.48 -1.63
CA CYS A 99 10.96 20.34 -2.77
C CYS A 99 12.21 21.17 -2.45
N PRO A 100 13.25 21.21 -3.30
CA PRO A 100 14.56 21.76 -2.97
C PRO A 100 14.63 23.31 -3.00
N PHE A 101 13.56 24.01 -2.61
CA PHE A 101 13.49 25.48 -2.66
C PHE A 101 13.22 26.15 -1.30
N TYR A 102 13.68 25.53 -0.20
CA TYR A 102 13.89 26.23 1.08
C TYR A 102 15.31 26.02 1.56
#